data_AF-F0FZV6-F1
#
_entry.id   AF-F0FZV6-F1
#
_cell.length_a   1.000
_cell.length_b   1.000
_cell.length_c   1.000
_cell.angle_alpha   90.00
_cell.angle_beta   90.00
_cell.angle_gamma   90.00
#
_symmetry.space_group_name_H-M   'P 1'
#
loop_
_entity.id
_entity.type
_entity.pdbx_description
1 polymer ?
#
loop_
_entity_poly.entity_id
_entity_poly.type
_entity_poly.pdbx_seq_one_letter_code
_entity_poly.pdbx_strand_id
1 'polypeptide(L)'
;MKRLLLASMAAAGSAPAFAAGPAALAHGHNPVAIGMFLLFVASTLVITRWAARRNHSVADHYAAGGKITAIQNGWAIAGDYMSAASLLGISALVFTSGYDGLIYSVGFLASWPIILFLIAEPL
;
A
#
# COMPACT_ATOMS: atom_id res chain seq x y z
N MET A 1 5.11 -40.51 -32.60
CA MET A 1 6.07 -40.39 -31.48
C MET A 1 6.07 -39.01 -30.80
N LYS A 2 6.05 -37.88 -31.53
CA LYS A 2 6.02 -36.53 -30.93
C LYS A 2 4.77 -36.20 -30.08
N ARG A 3 3.59 -36.75 -30.42
CA ARG A 3 2.34 -36.50 -29.68
C ARG A 3 2.26 -37.22 -28.32
N LEU A 4 3.00 -38.32 -28.12
CA LEU A 4 3.08 -39.01 -26.84
C LEU A 4 4.03 -38.30 -25.86
N LEU A 5 5.10 -37.67 -26.37
CA LEU A 5 6.03 -36.87 -25.55
C LEU A 5 5.40 -35.58 -25.03
N LEU A 6 4.45 -34.99 -25.77
CA LEU A 6 3.67 -33.82 -25.32
C LEU A 6 2.66 -34.17 -24.22
N ALA A 7 2.10 -35.40 -24.23
CA ALA A 7 1.17 -35.85 -23.20
C ALA A 7 1.87 -36.17 -21.87
N SER A 8 3.11 -36.67 -21.90
CA SER A 8 3.89 -36.95 -20.67
C SER A 8 4.39 -35.68 -19.99
N MET A 9 4.61 -34.58 -20.74
CA MET A 9 4.95 -33.28 -20.14
C MET A 9 3.75 -32.57 -19.50
N ALA A 10 2.52 -32.86 -19.95
CA ALA A 10 1.31 -32.32 -19.34
C ALA A 10 0.98 -32.98 -17.99
N ALA A 11 1.38 -34.24 -17.79
CA ALA A 11 1.15 -34.98 -16.54
C ALA A 11 2.22 -34.71 -15.46
N ALA A 12 3.37 -34.10 -15.81
CA ALA A 12 4.45 -33.81 -14.87
C ALA A 12 4.20 -32.57 -13.98
N GLY A 13 3.12 -31.82 -14.22
CA GLY A 13 2.81 -30.57 -13.52
C GLY A 13 1.87 -30.69 -12.32
N SER A 14 1.22 -31.84 -12.12
CA SER A 14 0.24 -32.03 -11.04
C SER A 14 0.89 -32.64 -9.80
N ALA A 15 1.78 -31.90 -9.14
CA ALA A 15 2.10 -32.20 -7.75
C ALA A 15 0.94 -31.70 -6.88
N PRO A 16 0.42 -32.51 -5.92
CA PRO A 16 -0.55 -32.01 -4.97
C PRO A 16 0.10 -30.88 -4.16
N ALA A 17 -0.47 -29.68 -4.22
CA ALA A 17 -0.09 -28.60 -3.33
C ALA A 17 -0.50 -29.00 -1.91
N PHE A 18 0.46 -29.50 -1.12
CA PHE A 18 0.26 -29.64 0.30
C PHE A 18 0.03 -28.24 0.87
N ALA A 19 -1.17 -28.02 1.43
CA ALA A 19 -1.42 -26.84 2.24
C ALA A 19 -0.34 -26.78 3.32
N ALA A 20 0.51 -25.76 3.28
CA ALA A 20 1.48 -25.53 4.34
C ALA A 20 0.69 -25.42 5.65
N GLY A 21 0.84 -26.40 6.53
CA GLY A 21 0.30 -26.32 7.88
C GLY A 21 0.79 -25.05 8.56
N PRO A 22 0.05 -24.49 9.53
CA PRO A 22 0.39 -23.23 10.15
C PRO A 22 1.81 -23.34 10.71
N ALA A 23 2.77 -22.69 10.05
CA ALA A 23 4.13 -22.60 10.54
C ALA A 23 4.02 -21.97 11.92
N ALA A 24 4.38 -22.73 12.96
CA ALA A 24 4.51 -22.18 14.29
C ALA A 24 5.52 -21.04 14.20
N LEU A 25 5.03 -19.81 14.18
CA LEU A 25 5.85 -18.61 14.14
C LEU A 25 6.62 -18.58 15.46
N ALA A 26 7.81 -19.15 15.46
CA ALA A 26 8.80 -18.91 16.50
C ALA A 26 9.11 -17.41 16.44
N HIS A 27 8.37 -16.61 17.21
CA HIS A 27 8.54 -15.17 17.32
C HIS A 27 9.79 -14.87 18.16
N GLY A 28 10.96 -15.21 17.61
CA GLY A 28 12.20 -14.58 18.04
C GLY A 28 12.15 -13.10 17.65
N HIS A 29 12.66 -12.22 18.51
CA HIS A 29 12.79 -10.80 18.18
C HIS A 29 13.54 -10.66 16.86
N ASN A 30 12.94 -9.97 15.88
CA ASN A 30 13.57 -9.72 14.59
C ASN A 30 14.26 -8.34 14.63
N PRO A 31 15.57 -8.26 14.93
CA PRO A 31 16.26 -6.99 15.09
C PRO A 31 16.30 -6.19 13.79
N VAL A 32 16.25 -6.86 12.63
CA VAL A 32 16.23 -6.19 11.32
C VAL A 32 14.91 -5.46 11.12
N ALA A 33 13.78 -6.12 11.36
CA ALA A 33 12.45 -5.49 11.25
C ALA A 33 12.29 -4.32 12.23
N ILE A 34 12.75 -4.48 13.46
CA ILE A 34 12.75 -3.41 14.48
C ILE A 34 13.62 -2.24 14.02
N GLY A 35 14.82 -2.51 13.51
CA GLY A 35 15.72 -1.50 12.98
C GLY A 35 15.11 -0.72 11.81
N MET A 36 14.47 -1.41 10.86
CA MET A 36 13.77 -0.77 9.73
C MET A 36 12.60 0.10 10.19
N PHE A 37 11.80 -0.39 11.14
CA PHE A 37 10.68 0.38 11.72
C PHE A 37 11.18 1.66 12.39
N LEU A 38 12.18 1.56 13.25
CA LEU A 38 12.75 2.72 13.94
C LEU A 38 13.40 3.71 12.98
N LEU A 39 14.09 3.22 11.94
CA LEU A 39 14.66 4.08 10.89
C LEU A 39 13.56 4.85 10.16
N PHE A 40 12.46 4.19 9.80
CA PHE A 40 11.33 4.82 9.12
C PHE A 40 10.66 5.89 10.00
N VAL A 41 10.39 5.57 11.28
CA VAL A 41 9.80 6.51 12.24
C VAL A 41 10.73 7.70 12.51
N ALA A 42 12.02 7.46 12.72
CA ALA A 42 12.98 8.53 12.95
C ALA A 42 13.09 9.45 11.72
N SER A 43 13.12 8.87 10.51
CA SER A 43 13.20 9.63 9.26
C SER A 43 11.98 10.52 9.06
N THR A 44 10.77 9.97 9.25
CA THR A 44 9.53 10.75 9.18
C THR A 44 9.52 11.89 10.20
N LEU A 45 9.87 11.64 11.46
CA LEU A 45 9.94 12.68 12.50
C LEU A 45 10.96 13.76 12.19
N VAL A 46 12.15 13.41 11.66
CA VAL A 46 13.18 14.38 11.27
C VAL A 46 12.68 15.27 10.13
N ILE A 47 12.05 14.69 9.10
CA ILE A 47 11.48 15.43 7.98
C ILE A 47 10.35 16.35 8.46
N THR A 48 9.43 15.85 9.29
CA THR A 48 8.32 16.65 9.85
C THR A 48 8.84 17.81 10.71
N ARG A 49 9.84 17.57 11.58
CA ARG A 49 10.43 18.62 12.40
C ARG A 49 11.16 19.67 11.56
N TRP A 50 11.86 19.23 10.52
CA TRP A 50 12.52 20.14 9.57
C TRP A 50 11.52 20.99 8.80
N ALA A 51 10.42 20.39 8.33
CA ALA A 51 9.34 21.11 7.65
C ALA A 51 8.63 22.09 8.58
N ALA A 52 8.32 21.68 9.81
CA ALA A 52 7.65 22.52 10.79
C ALA A 52 8.44 23.79 11.15
N ARG A 53 9.77 23.72 11.13
CA ARG A 53 10.65 24.87 11.37
C ARG A 53 10.61 25.95 10.29
N ARG A 54 10.13 25.62 9.09
CA ARG A 54 10.02 26.54 7.94
C ARG A 54 8.64 27.21 7.85
N ASN A 55 7.74 26.86 8.76
CA ASN A 55 6.37 27.33 8.77
C ASN A 55 6.25 28.58 9.66
N HIS A 56 6.16 29.77 9.06
CA HIS A 56 6.21 31.05 9.78
C HIS A 56 4.90 31.83 9.74
N SER A 57 3.95 31.48 8.87
CA SER A 57 2.66 32.16 8.73
C SER A 57 1.49 31.18 8.59
N VAL A 58 0.27 31.68 8.77
CA VAL A 58 -0.97 30.90 8.57
C VAL A 58 -1.09 30.42 7.12
N ALA A 59 -0.71 31.27 6.16
CA ALA A 59 -0.72 30.92 4.73
C ALA A 59 0.31 29.82 4.39
N ASP A 60 1.49 29.84 5.05
CA ASP A 60 2.48 28.76 4.91
C ASP A 60 1.97 27.46 5.53
N HIS A 61 1.15 27.51 6.59
CA HIS A 61 0.65 26.32 7.25
C HIS A 61 -0.46 25.63 6.44
N TYR A 62 -1.41 26.40 5.91
CA TYR A 62 -2.59 25.85 5.23
C TYR A 62 -2.39 25.62 3.73
N ALA A 63 -1.60 26.47 3.07
CA ALA A 63 -1.44 26.43 1.62
C ALA A 63 0.03 26.29 1.19
N ALA A 64 0.96 26.06 2.12
CA ALA A 64 2.40 26.08 1.85
C ALA A 64 2.86 27.33 1.09
N GLY A 65 2.16 28.46 1.30
CA GLY A 65 2.38 29.71 0.58
C GLY A 65 2.15 29.63 -0.93
N GLY A 66 1.35 28.65 -1.42
CA GLY A 66 1.07 28.43 -2.83
C GLY A 66 2.21 27.79 -3.63
N LYS A 67 3.21 27.21 -2.95
CA LYS A 67 4.48 26.75 -3.58
C LYS A 67 4.48 25.28 -4.02
N ILE A 68 3.41 24.52 -3.74
CA ILE A 68 3.34 23.08 -4.03
C ILE A 68 2.90 22.86 -5.47
N THR A 69 3.70 22.10 -6.23
CA THR A 69 3.35 21.71 -7.61
C THR A 69 2.27 20.64 -7.63
N ALA A 70 1.52 20.55 -8.74
CA ALA A 70 0.46 19.55 -8.92
C ALA A 70 0.95 18.11 -8.68
N ILE A 71 2.17 17.78 -9.15
CA ILE A 71 2.73 16.43 -8.95
C ILE A 71 3.10 16.18 -7.48
N GLN A 72 3.69 17.17 -6.78
CA GLN A 72 4.00 17.02 -5.36
C GLN A 72 2.72 16.83 -4.52
N ASN A 73 1.66 17.58 -4.83
CA ASN A 73 0.37 17.41 -4.20
C ASN A 73 -0.23 16.03 -4.51
N GLY A 74 -0.17 15.59 -5.77
CA GLY A 74 -0.65 14.27 -6.18
C GLY A 74 0.03 13.13 -5.41
N TRP A 75 1.35 13.20 -5.23
CA TRP A 75 2.10 12.21 -4.43
C TRP A 75 1.72 12.25 -2.95
N ALA A 76 1.49 13.43 -2.37
CA ALA A 76 1.07 13.57 -0.98
C ALA A 76 -0.30 12.90 -0.76
N ILE A 77 -1.28 13.20 -1.62
CA ILE A 77 -2.63 12.63 -1.51
C ILE A 77 -2.60 11.12 -1.77
N ALA A 78 -1.80 10.65 -2.74
CA ALA A 78 -1.63 9.22 -2.97
C ALA A 78 -1.08 8.51 -1.73
N GLY A 79 -0.13 9.13 -1.04
CA GLY A 79 0.41 8.63 0.23
C GLY A 79 -0.65 8.54 1.33
N ASP A 80 -1.47 9.58 1.51
CA ASP A 80 -2.58 9.59 2.48
C ASP A 80 -3.64 8.52 2.14
N TYR A 81 -3.87 8.26 0.85
CA TYR A 81 -4.76 7.21 0.39
C TYR A 81 -4.23 5.79 0.70
N MET A 82 -2.90 5.62 0.68
CA MET A 82 -2.19 4.38 0.96
C MET A 82 -1.81 4.25 2.45
N SER A 83 -2.80 4.41 3.33
CA SER A 83 -2.63 4.18 4.78
C SER A 83 -2.50 2.69 5.14
N ALA A 84 -1.92 2.40 6.31
CA ALA A 84 -1.95 1.07 6.92
C ALA A 84 -3.37 0.52 7.09
N ALA A 85 -4.36 1.41 7.30
CA ALA A 85 -5.76 1.04 7.33
C ALA A 85 -6.23 0.49 5.98
N SER A 86 -5.80 1.08 4.86
CA SER A 86 -6.10 0.62 3.52
C SER A 86 -5.48 -0.76 3.25
N LEU A 87 -4.22 -0.97 3.64
CA LEU A 87 -3.54 -2.27 3.50
C LEU A 87 -4.20 -3.37 4.34
N LEU A 88 -4.35 -3.14 5.64
CA LEU A 88 -4.93 -4.12 6.57
C LEU A 88 -6.42 -4.34 6.31
N GLY A 89 -7.16 -3.29 5.98
CA GLY A 89 -8.59 -3.37 5.69
C GLY A 89 -8.88 -4.16 4.43
N ILE A 90 -8.18 -3.88 3.32
CA ILE A 90 -8.35 -4.63 2.07
C ILE A 90 -7.89 -6.07 2.22
N SER A 91 -6.73 -6.31 2.84
CA SER A 91 -6.23 -7.68 3.06
C SER A 91 -7.17 -8.49 3.96
N ALA A 92 -7.73 -7.88 5.01
CA ALA A 92 -8.75 -8.53 5.84
C ALA A 92 -10.03 -8.83 5.05
N LEU A 93 -10.52 -7.88 4.25
CA LEU A 93 -11.72 -8.07 3.42
C LEU A 93 -11.53 -9.20 2.39
N VAL A 94 -10.38 -9.26 1.73
CA VAL A 94 -10.04 -10.34 0.79
C VAL A 94 -9.87 -11.67 1.52
N PHE A 95 -9.26 -11.65 2.71
CA PHE A 95 -9.14 -12.85 3.54
C PHE A 95 -10.52 -13.43 3.93
N THR A 96 -11.50 -12.57 4.23
CA THR A 96 -12.85 -13.02 4.61
C THR A 96 -13.75 -13.35 3.43
N SER A 97 -13.69 -12.57 2.35
CA SER A 97 -14.64 -12.61 1.23
C SER A 97 -14.06 -13.29 -0.02
N GLY A 98 -12.81 -13.72 0.01
CA GLY A 98 -12.13 -14.35 -1.11
C GLY A 98 -11.93 -13.40 -2.29
N TYR A 99 -11.97 -13.95 -3.51
CA TYR A 99 -11.75 -13.20 -4.75
C TYR A 99 -12.75 -12.06 -4.94
N ASP A 100 -13.99 -12.24 -4.48
CA ASP A 100 -15.04 -11.23 -4.59
C ASP A 100 -14.72 -9.99 -3.75
N GLY A 101 -13.88 -10.09 -2.71
CA GLY A 101 -13.35 -8.95 -1.96
C GLY A 101 -12.49 -7.99 -2.81
N LEU A 102 -11.93 -8.48 -3.92
CA LEU A 102 -11.06 -7.70 -4.79
C LEU A 102 -11.84 -6.60 -5.54
N ILE A 103 -13.13 -6.81 -5.82
CA ILE A 103 -13.99 -5.79 -6.46
C ILE A 103 -14.05 -4.51 -5.62
N TYR A 104 -14.12 -4.66 -4.29
CA TYR A 104 -14.14 -3.55 -3.35
C TYR A 104 -12.79 -2.84 -3.27
N SER A 105 -11.70 -3.57 -3.49
CA SER A 105 -10.34 -3.01 -3.52
C SER A 105 -10.13 -2.12 -4.75
N VAL A 106 -10.63 -2.56 -5.91
CA VAL A 106 -10.62 -1.78 -7.15
C VAL A 106 -11.52 -0.56 -7.01
N GLY A 107 -12.72 -0.71 -6.44
CA GLY A 107 -13.62 0.40 -6.15
C GLY A 107 -12.97 1.44 -5.23
N PHE A 108 -12.31 0.99 -4.16
CA PHE A 108 -11.53 1.86 -3.29
C PHE A 108 -10.46 2.60 -4.11
N LEU A 109 -9.57 1.91 -4.83
CA LEU A 109 -8.51 2.58 -5.58
C LEU A 109 -9.03 3.56 -6.66
N ALA A 110 -10.08 3.17 -7.39
CA ALA A 110 -10.67 3.98 -8.45
C ALA A 110 -11.44 5.20 -7.92
N SER A 111 -11.93 5.17 -6.69
CA SER A 111 -12.66 6.29 -6.08
C SER A 111 -11.78 7.52 -5.85
N TRP A 112 -10.47 7.33 -5.66
CA TRP A 112 -9.53 8.43 -5.41
C TRP A 112 -9.51 9.48 -6.53
N PRO A 113 -9.20 9.16 -7.81
CA PRO A 113 -9.23 10.14 -8.89
C PRO A 113 -10.63 10.67 -9.16
N ILE A 114 -11.67 9.85 -8.99
CA ILE A 114 -13.07 10.26 -9.19
C ILE A 114 -13.44 11.39 -8.22
N ILE A 115 -13.12 11.25 -6.93
CA ILE A 115 -13.35 12.29 -5.92
C ILE A 115 -12.49 13.52 -6.19
N LEU A 116 -11.22 13.33 -6.59
CA LEU A 116 -10.35 14.46 -6.90
C LEU A 116 -10.90 15.31 -8.06
N PHE A 117 -11.33 14.71 -9.16
CA PHE A 117 -11.86 15.47 -10.31
C PHE A 117 -13.28 16.01 -10.07
N LEU A 118 -14.16 15.25 -9.41
CA LEU A 118 -15.57 15.66 -9.28
C LEU A 118 -15.84 16.58 -8.07
N ILE A 119 -15.06 16.45 -6.99
CA ILE A 119 -15.31 17.15 -5.72
C ILE A 119 -14.20 18.15 -5.39
N ALA A 120 -12.94 17.84 -5.68
CA ALA A 120 -11.81 18.72 -5.31
C ALA A 120 -11.45 19.77 -6.38
N GLU A 121 -11.71 19.53 -7.66
CA GLU A 121 -11.50 20.51 -8.75
C GLU A 121 -12.28 21.85 -8.63
N PRO A 122 -13.49 21.94 -8.02
CA PRO A 122 -14.19 23.23 -7.88
C PRO A 122 -13.62 24.19 -6.81
N LEU A 123 -12.36 24.04 -6.37
CA LEU A 123 -11.68 24.92 -5.39
C LEU A 123 -10.37 25.48 -5.96
#